data_AF-Q3J5H9-F1
#
_entry.id   AF-Q3J5H9-F1
#
_cell.length_a   1.000
_cell.length_b   1.000
_cell.length_c   1.000
_cell.angle_alpha   90.00
_cell.angle_beta   90.00
_cell.angle_gamma   90.00
#
_symmetry.space_group_name_H-M   'P 1'
#
loop_
_entity.id
_entity.type
_entity.pdbx_description
1 polymer ?
#
loop_
_entity_poly.entity_id
_entity_poly.type
_entity_poly.pdbx_seq_one_letter_code
_entity_poly.pdbx_strand_id
1 'polypeptide(L)'
;MIRRLARAVLGLSLMGSLAATGLTAARIARDPALTPFTEAAADEIRAASDRAMARHAPPEAILARLAERLAEEPPNPVAVEALAELAAEQGLTLPPDTAARLEELREETLWEDAAGCLACLWDAASCSLSAELLCQAPMVLTPAGDVAGLARAGQAWASGAEVDRVDLTLSTVGLGATAAVLVSGGSSATVKVGAGLLRMAHRMRLLSPPLARLVTRTAATAVDWARLPAVRSTGDMAGLLRPEALRPMAEVAEGLGRIGARLPPAQTLHLLRHVDDAADARRFAAAAEALGPRTVVRVEMLGKTRFLRATLRWSEAARALMASLAALLASATALLLGAAQSLGLRLLRRLA
;
A
#
# COMPACT_ATOMS: atom_id res chain seq x y z
N MET A 1 -12.94 -43.46 14.40
CA MET A 1 -11.51 -43.18 14.12
C MET A 1 -11.23 -42.91 12.64
N ILE A 2 -11.67 -43.76 11.71
CA ILE A 2 -11.36 -43.66 10.26
C ILE A 2 -11.70 -42.29 9.65
N ARG A 3 -12.85 -41.68 9.98
CA ARG A 3 -13.22 -40.33 9.48
C ARG A 3 -12.32 -39.19 9.99
N ARG A 4 -11.74 -39.31 11.19
CA ARG A 4 -10.80 -38.31 11.73
C ARG A 4 -9.43 -38.44 11.07
N LEU A 5 -8.98 -39.68 10.83
CA LEU A 5 -7.76 -39.99 10.07
C LEU A 5 -7.86 -39.51 8.61
N ALA A 6 -8.97 -39.76 7.93
CA ALA A 6 -9.18 -39.30 6.55
C ALA A 6 -9.19 -37.75 6.44
N ARG A 7 -9.81 -37.05 7.40
CA ARG A 7 -9.77 -35.57 7.44
C ARG A 7 -8.38 -35.02 7.75
N ALA A 8 -7.61 -35.67 8.62
CA ALA A 8 -6.23 -35.27 8.90
C ALA A 8 -5.33 -35.44 7.67
N VAL A 9 -5.48 -36.55 6.93
CA VAL A 9 -4.72 -36.81 5.70
C VAL A 9 -5.09 -35.82 4.59
N LEU A 10 -6.38 -35.53 4.39
CA LEU A 10 -6.83 -34.53 3.42
C LEU A 10 -6.41 -33.09 3.81
N GLY A 11 -6.39 -32.77 5.11
CA GLY A 11 -5.89 -31.50 5.61
C GLY A 11 -4.38 -31.33 5.38
N LEU A 12 -3.60 -32.38 5.63
CA LEU A 12 -2.17 -32.41 5.35
C LEU A 12 -1.88 -32.33 3.85
N SER A 13 -2.66 -33.00 2.99
CA SER A 13 -2.49 -32.89 1.54
C SER A 13 -2.83 -31.48 1.04
N LEU A 14 -3.90 -30.86 1.57
CA LEU A 14 -4.28 -29.49 1.22
C LEU A 14 -3.23 -28.47 1.68
N MET A 15 -2.72 -28.60 2.91
CA MET A 15 -1.60 -27.77 3.40
C MET A 15 -0.34 -27.98 2.58
N GLY A 16 -0.01 -29.22 2.21
CA GLY A 16 1.11 -29.55 1.35
C GLY A 16 0.98 -28.93 -0.04
N SER A 17 -0.20 -29.00 -0.66
CA SER A 17 -0.48 -28.36 -1.94
C SER A 17 -0.43 -26.84 -1.86
N LEU A 18 -1.02 -26.22 -0.82
CA LEU A 18 -0.95 -24.77 -0.61
C LEU A 18 0.48 -24.29 -0.37
N ALA A 19 1.27 -25.01 0.42
CA ALA A 19 2.68 -24.71 0.66
C ALA A 19 3.51 -24.86 -0.63
N ALA A 20 3.28 -25.91 -1.40
CA ALA A 20 3.93 -26.11 -2.69
C ALA A 20 3.56 -25.01 -3.69
N THR A 21 2.28 -24.65 -3.81
CA THR A 21 1.82 -23.54 -4.65
C THR A 21 2.44 -22.22 -4.21
N GLY A 22 2.51 -21.94 -2.90
CA GLY A 22 3.16 -20.75 -2.35
C GLY A 22 4.65 -20.70 -2.66
N LEU A 23 5.36 -21.81 -2.54
CA LEU A 23 6.78 -21.92 -2.90
C LEU A 23 7.01 -21.76 -4.40
N THR A 24 6.12 -22.30 -5.22
CA THR A 24 6.21 -22.18 -6.69
C THR A 24 5.95 -20.74 -7.13
N ALA A 25 4.93 -20.08 -6.56
CA ALA A 25 4.66 -18.67 -6.79
C ALA A 25 5.82 -17.78 -6.33
N ALA A 26 6.43 -18.07 -5.18
CA ALA A 26 7.60 -17.34 -4.67
C ALA A 26 8.85 -17.55 -5.55
N ARG A 27 9.03 -18.73 -6.16
CA ARG A 27 10.10 -18.99 -7.13
C ARG A 27 9.87 -18.24 -8.43
N ILE A 28 8.65 -18.29 -8.97
CA ILE A 28 8.25 -17.56 -10.17
C ILE A 28 8.45 -16.05 -9.95
N ALA A 29 7.98 -15.50 -8.83
CA ALA A 29 8.15 -14.06 -8.52
C ALA A 29 9.61 -13.60 -8.40
N ARG A 30 10.56 -14.54 -8.24
CA ARG A 30 12.01 -14.28 -8.17
C ARG A 30 12.74 -14.77 -9.42
N ASP A 31 12.02 -15.25 -10.42
CA ASP A 31 12.59 -15.78 -11.64
C ASP A 31 13.12 -14.61 -12.50
N PRO A 32 14.43 -14.59 -12.82
CA PRO A 32 15.00 -13.62 -13.74
C PRO A 32 14.29 -13.57 -15.10
N ALA A 33 13.63 -14.65 -15.52
CA ALA A 33 12.87 -14.68 -16.77
C ALA A 33 11.65 -13.75 -16.78
N LEU A 34 11.17 -13.30 -15.62
CA LEU A 34 10.06 -12.36 -15.50
C LEU A 34 10.50 -10.89 -15.40
N THR A 35 11.80 -10.61 -15.24
CA THR A 35 12.32 -9.23 -15.21
C THR A 35 11.96 -8.42 -16.46
N PRO A 36 11.97 -8.98 -17.70
CA PRO A 36 11.63 -8.20 -18.88
C PRO A 36 10.17 -7.72 -18.86
N PHE A 37 9.26 -8.48 -18.26
CA PHE A 37 7.85 -8.11 -18.17
C PHE A 37 7.60 -7.05 -17.09
N THR A 38 8.31 -7.14 -15.95
CA THR A 38 8.22 -6.12 -14.89
C THR A 38 8.87 -4.81 -15.30
N GLU A 39 9.99 -4.87 -16.02
CA GLU A 39 10.68 -3.69 -16.56
C GLU A 39 9.83 -3.03 -17.65
N ALA A 40 9.26 -3.80 -18.59
CA ALA A 40 8.36 -3.29 -19.61
C ALA A 40 7.11 -2.62 -19.01
N ALA A 41 6.55 -3.18 -17.93
CA ALA A 41 5.44 -2.56 -17.22
C ALA A 41 5.84 -1.22 -16.58
N ALA A 42 7.02 -1.13 -15.98
CA ALA A 42 7.55 0.11 -15.41
C ALA A 42 7.89 1.16 -16.48
N ASP A 43 8.47 0.74 -17.62
CA ASP A 43 8.72 1.58 -18.79
C ASP A 43 7.43 2.19 -19.33
N GLU A 44 6.35 1.41 -19.39
CA GLU A 44 5.07 1.89 -19.88
C GLU A 44 4.45 2.92 -18.94
N ILE A 45 4.49 2.69 -17.62
CA ILE A 45 4.03 3.66 -16.64
C ILE A 45 4.82 4.97 -16.77
N ARG A 46 6.15 4.89 -16.93
CA ARG A 46 7.02 6.05 -17.18
C ARG A 46 6.59 6.79 -18.45
N ALA A 47 6.54 6.10 -19.59
CA ALA A 47 6.19 6.71 -20.87
C ALA A 47 4.76 7.27 -20.92
N ALA A 48 3.80 6.62 -20.26
CA ALA A 48 2.43 7.12 -20.15
C ALA A 48 2.36 8.38 -19.26
N SER A 49 3.07 8.37 -18.14
CA SER A 49 3.14 9.53 -17.26
C SER A 49 3.86 10.71 -17.93
N ASP A 50 4.96 10.48 -18.64
CA ASP A 50 5.73 11.55 -19.30
C ASP A 50 4.90 12.21 -20.39
N ARG A 51 4.15 11.43 -21.18
CA ARG A 51 3.17 11.96 -22.13
C ARG A 51 2.07 12.78 -21.47
N ALA A 52 1.63 12.40 -20.26
CA ALA A 52 0.64 13.16 -19.52
C ALA A 52 1.23 14.48 -18.98
N MET A 53 2.45 14.43 -18.44
CA MET A 53 3.17 15.61 -17.95
C MET A 53 3.44 16.61 -19.09
N ALA A 54 3.88 16.15 -20.26
CA ALA A 54 4.11 17.01 -21.41
C ALA A 54 2.85 17.79 -21.86
N ARG A 55 1.65 17.29 -21.56
CA ARG A 55 0.38 17.97 -21.89
C ARG A 55 -0.15 18.88 -20.77
N HIS A 56 0.23 18.62 -19.53
CA HIS A 56 -0.44 19.21 -18.36
C HIS A 56 0.50 19.91 -17.38
N ALA A 57 1.82 19.83 -17.60
CA ALA A 57 2.84 20.49 -16.80
C ALA A 57 3.79 21.33 -17.67
N PRO A 58 3.28 22.30 -18.45
CA PRO A 58 4.15 23.32 -19.04
C PRO A 58 4.78 24.19 -17.93
N PRO A 59 5.89 24.89 -18.22
CA PRO A 59 6.63 25.69 -17.23
C PRO A 59 5.76 26.62 -16.38
N GLU A 60 4.84 27.35 -17.01
CA GLU A 60 3.93 28.27 -16.34
C GLU A 60 2.97 27.57 -15.38
N ALA A 61 2.54 26.35 -15.70
CA ALA A 61 1.67 25.57 -14.83
C ALA A 61 2.43 25.03 -13.61
N ILE A 62 3.71 24.67 -13.77
CA ILE A 62 4.55 24.21 -12.66
C ILE A 62 4.78 25.35 -11.67
N LEU A 63 5.16 26.53 -12.17
CA LEU A 63 5.39 27.71 -11.32
C LEU A 63 4.10 28.17 -10.63
N ALA A 64 2.97 28.18 -11.34
CA ALA A 64 1.67 28.51 -10.76
C ALA A 64 1.27 27.52 -9.66
N ARG A 65 1.49 26.21 -9.90
CA ARG A 65 1.17 25.17 -8.93
C ARG A 65 2.06 25.23 -7.69
N LEU A 66 3.34 25.53 -7.86
CA LEU A 66 4.27 25.76 -6.74
C LEU A 66 3.83 26.95 -5.88
N ALA A 67 3.50 28.09 -6.51
CA ALA A 67 3.00 29.26 -5.81
C ALA A 67 1.68 28.99 -5.06
N GLU A 68 0.76 28.25 -5.68
CA GLU A 68 -0.50 27.84 -5.03
C GLU A 68 -0.23 27.02 -3.77
N ARG A 69 0.70 26.05 -3.82
CA ARG A 69 1.04 25.21 -2.67
C ARG A 69 1.76 25.97 -1.55
N LEU A 70 2.56 26.98 -1.90
CA LEU A 70 3.21 27.88 -0.93
C LEU A 70 2.22 28.83 -0.25
N ALA A 71 1.08 29.12 -0.90
CA ALA A 71 0.02 29.98 -0.37
C ALA A 71 -1.02 29.21 0.48
N GLU A 72 -0.95 27.87 0.55
CA GLU A 72 -1.79 27.09 1.46
C GLU A 72 -1.44 27.42 2.92
N GLU A 73 -2.42 27.45 3.82
CA GLU A 73 -2.23 27.69 5.26
C GLU A 73 -2.73 26.48 6.08
N PRO A 74 -1.82 25.68 6.68
CA PRO A 74 -0.37 25.70 6.51
C PRO A 74 0.07 25.12 5.16
N PRO A 75 1.23 25.54 4.62
CA PRO A 75 1.77 25.02 3.38
C PRO A 75 2.18 23.56 3.55
N ASN A 76 2.08 22.77 2.47
CA ASN A 76 2.49 21.38 2.49
C ASN A 76 3.92 21.21 1.98
N PRO A 77 4.93 21.02 2.86
CA PRO A 77 6.34 21.01 2.46
C PRO A 77 6.66 19.87 1.50
N VAL A 78 5.98 18.72 1.60
CA VAL A 78 6.22 17.58 0.70
C VAL A 78 5.78 17.89 -0.73
N ALA A 79 4.64 18.56 -0.89
CA ALA A 79 4.15 18.95 -2.22
C ALA A 79 4.99 20.08 -2.81
N VAL A 80 5.35 21.07 -1.98
CA VAL A 80 6.17 22.21 -2.37
C VAL A 80 7.56 21.75 -2.82
N GLU A 81 8.25 20.92 -2.04
CA GLU A 81 9.61 20.47 -2.38
C GLU A 81 9.60 19.62 -3.66
N ALA A 82 8.61 18.73 -3.83
CA ALA A 82 8.50 17.93 -5.05
C ALA A 82 8.28 18.79 -6.32
N LEU A 83 7.56 19.91 -6.21
CA LEU A 83 7.36 20.87 -7.30
C LEU A 83 8.59 21.73 -7.55
N ALA A 84 9.29 22.15 -6.49
CA ALA A 84 10.53 22.89 -6.58
C ALA A 84 11.65 22.06 -7.23
N GLU A 85 11.78 20.79 -6.86
CA GLU A 85 12.69 19.83 -7.50
C GLU A 85 12.37 19.69 -9.00
N LEU A 86 11.09 19.57 -9.39
CA LEU A 86 10.70 19.51 -10.80
C LEU A 86 11.02 20.80 -11.56
N ALA A 87 10.80 21.97 -10.95
CA ALA A 87 11.15 23.25 -11.55
C ALA A 87 12.68 23.35 -11.77
N ALA A 88 13.47 22.91 -10.80
CA ALA A 88 14.93 22.85 -10.90
C ALA A 88 15.40 21.86 -11.97
N GLU A 89 14.79 20.66 -12.05
CA GLU A 89 15.07 19.66 -13.10
C GLU A 89 14.83 20.22 -14.52
N GLN A 90 13.84 21.11 -14.67
CA GLN A 90 13.53 21.77 -15.95
C GLN A 90 14.31 23.07 -16.18
N GLY A 91 15.19 23.47 -15.25
CA GLY A 91 15.96 24.71 -15.35
C GLY A 91 15.09 25.96 -15.29
N LEU A 92 13.94 25.91 -14.60
CA LEU A 92 13.04 27.05 -14.48
C LEU A 92 13.55 28.03 -13.41
N THR A 93 13.57 29.31 -13.75
CA THR A 93 13.86 30.37 -12.79
C THR A 93 12.61 30.67 -11.96
N LEU A 94 12.71 30.50 -10.64
CA LEU A 94 11.61 30.85 -9.73
C LEU A 94 11.45 32.37 -9.64
N PRO A 95 10.21 32.90 -9.63
CA PRO A 95 9.97 34.28 -9.26
C PRO A 95 10.59 34.61 -7.90
N PRO A 96 11.12 35.82 -7.68
CA PRO A 96 11.85 36.17 -6.46
C PRO A 96 10.99 35.97 -5.20
N ASP A 97 9.71 36.31 -5.27
CA ASP A 97 8.77 36.13 -4.14
C ASP A 97 8.55 34.63 -3.83
N THR A 98 8.42 33.79 -4.85
CA THR A 98 8.28 32.33 -4.70
C THR A 98 9.55 31.71 -4.13
N ALA A 99 10.72 32.15 -4.59
CA ALA A 99 12.01 31.68 -4.08
C ALA A 99 12.20 32.07 -2.60
N ALA A 100 11.88 33.32 -2.24
CA ALA A 100 11.96 33.79 -0.86
C ALA A 100 11.03 32.99 0.07
N ARG A 101 9.77 32.77 -0.35
CA ARG A 101 8.80 31.99 0.45
C ARG A 101 9.18 30.52 0.58
N LEU A 102 9.82 29.94 -0.44
CA LEU A 102 10.33 28.57 -0.39
C LEU A 102 11.47 28.43 0.63
N GLU A 103 12.41 29.38 0.65
CA GLU A 103 13.49 29.38 1.64
C GLU A 103 12.97 29.57 3.07
N GLU A 104 12.02 30.49 3.26
CA GLU A 104 11.35 30.68 4.57
C GLU A 104 10.70 29.38 5.07
N LEU A 105 9.96 28.67 4.20
CA LEU A 105 9.37 27.37 4.55
C LEU A 105 10.42 26.33 4.93
N ARG A 106 11.55 26.28 4.22
CA ARG A 106 12.66 25.35 4.52
C ARG A 106 13.30 25.67 5.86
N GLU A 107 13.46 26.94 6.20
CA GLU A 107 13.95 27.35 7.53
C GLU A 107 12.96 26.97 8.63
N GLU A 108 11.66 27.26 8.48
CA GLU A 108 10.61 26.90 9.45
C GLU A 108 10.58 25.40 9.73
N THR A 109 10.58 24.57 8.67
CA THR A 109 10.54 23.10 8.81
C THR A 109 11.74 22.54 9.57
N LEU A 110 12.95 23.10 9.38
CA LEU A 110 14.15 22.71 10.13
C LEU A 110 14.02 22.96 11.64
N TRP A 111 13.36 24.05 12.03
CA TRP A 111 13.17 24.40 13.45
C TRP A 111 12.04 23.59 14.10
N GLU A 112 10.93 23.33 13.39
CA GLU A 112 9.82 22.49 13.88
C GLU A 112 10.26 21.05 14.19
N ASP A 113 11.11 20.50 13.32
CA ASP A 113 11.67 19.15 13.44
C ASP A 113 12.46 18.96 14.75
N ALA A 114 13.08 20.00 15.30
CA ALA A 114 13.84 19.91 16.55
C ALA A 114 12.99 20.08 17.83
N ALA A 115 11.89 20.83 17.77
CA ALA A 115 11.14 21.27 18.96
C ALA A 115 9.82 20.52 19.22
N GLY A 116 9.24 19.83 18.21
CA GLY A 116 7.86 19.31 18.25
C GLY A 116 7.62 17.91 18.83
N CYS A 117 8.67 17.12 19.10
CA CYS A 117 8.51 15.67 19.32
C CYS A 117 7.62 15.28 20.51
N LEU A 118 7.71 15.99 21.64
CA LEU A 118 6.99 15.61 22.86
C LEU A 118 5.49 15.96 22.79
N ALA A 119 5.12 17.05 22.11
CA ALA A 119 3.73 17.42 21.91
C ALA A 119 3.04 16.47 20.90
N CYS A 120 3.74 16.08 19.84
CA CYS A 120 3.23 15.17 18.81
C CYS A 120 3.01 13.73 19.28
N LEU A 121 3.71 13.30 20.34
CA LEU A 121 3.43 12.03 21.01
C LEU A 121 1.99 11.96 21.57
N TRP A 122 1.45 13.09 22.01
CA TRP A 122 0.14 13.16 22.67
C TRP A 122 -1.01 13.42 21.69
N ASP A 123 -0.88 14.42 20.81
CA ASP A 123 -1.87 14.73 19.76
C ASP A 123 -1.20 14.79 18.38
N ALA A 124 -1.37 13.71 17.60
CA ALA A 124 -0.83 13.62 16.25
C ALA A 124 -1.67 14.38 15.21
N ALA A 125 -2.91 14.76 15.54
CA ALA A 125 -3.77 15.49 14.60
C ALA A 125 -3.36 16.97 14.47
N SER A 126 -2.64 17.51 15.48
CA SER A 126 -2.13 18.88 15.49
C SER A 126 -0.72 19.02 14.91
N CYS A 127 -0.10 17.94 14.40
CA CYS A 127 1.30 17.94 14.01
C CYS A 127 1.51 18.10 12.51
N SER A 128 2.58 18.82 12.15
CA SER A 128 3.10 18.84 10.79
C SER A 128 3.62 17.45 10.41
N LEU A 129 3.56 17.15 9.10
CA LEU A 129 3.94 15.84 8.57
C LEU A 129 5.42 15.52 8.82
N SER A 130 6.29 16.53 8.80
CA SER A 130 7.72 16.40 9.09
C SER A 130 7.98 16.10 10.57
N ALA A 131 7.36 16.82 11.49
CA ALA A 131 7.52 16.62 12.93
C ALA A 131 7.05 15.22 13.39
N GLU A 132 5.87 14.75 12.96
CA GLU A 132 5.40 13.40 13.33
C GLU A 132 6.29 12.30 12.73
N LEU A 133 6.88 12.52 11.55
CA LEU A 133 7.76 11.55 10.93
C LEU A 133 9.14 11.50 11.56
N LEU A 134 9.72 12.63 11.95
CA LEU A 134 11.00 12.65 12.65
C LEU A 134 10.88 11.99 14.04
N CYS A 135 9.75 12.20 14.72
CA CYS A 135 9.56 11.79 16.11
C CYS A 135 8.90 10.41 16.27
N GLN A 136 8.02 10.00 15.34
CA GLN A 136 7.27 8.73 15.43
C GLN A 136 7.56 7.72 14.33
N ALA A 137 8.11 8.10 13.16
CA ALA A 137 8.37 7.10 12.10
C ALA A 137 9.25 5.92 12.56
N PRO A 138 10.29 6.12 13.42
CA PRO A 138 11.04 4.99 13.97
C PRO A 138 10.16 4.06 14.81
N MET A 139 9.21 4.60 15.58
CA MET A 139 8.34 3.84 16.47
C MET A 139 7.20 3.13 15.73
N VAL A 140 6.63 3.74 14.70
CA VAL A 140 5.51 3.20 13.91
C VAL A 140 5.87 1.89 13.20
N LEU A 141 7.14 1.75 12.82
CA LEU A 141 7.67 0.55 12.16
C LEU A 141 8.12 -0.52 13.15
N THR A 142 8.16 -0.22 14.46
CA THR A 142 8.56 -1.15 15.50
C THR A 142 7.36 -1.78 16.19
N PRO A 143 7.54 -2.92 16.90
CA PRO A 143 6.52 -3.45 17.80
C PRO A 143 6.15 -2.47 18.92
N ALA A 144 7.03 -1.54 19.29
CA ALA A 144 6.80 -0.58 20.36
C ALA A 144 5.66 0.40 20.03
N GLY A 145 5.52 0.83 18.77
CA GLY A 145 4.39 1.65 18.34
C GLY A 145 3.05 0.94 18.47
N ASP A 146 3.02 -0.37 18.20
CA ASP A 146 1.82 -1.20 18.37
C ASP A 146 1.46 -1.40 19.83
N VAL A 147 2.44 -1.62 20.71
CA VAL A 147 2.22 -1.66 22.17
C VAL A 147 1.70 -0.33 22.69
N ALA A 148 2.26 0.80 22.22
CA ALA A 148 1.80 2.13 22.62
C ALA A 148 0.34 2.38 22.23
N GLY A 149 -0.10 1.92 21.04
CA GLY A 149 -1.50 1.99 20.63
C GLY A 149 -2.43 1.18 21.53
N LEU A 150 -2.02 -0.03 21.92
CA LEU A 150 -2.76 -0.83 22.89
C LEU A 150 -2.81 -0.17 24.28
N ALA A 151 -1.70 0.42 24.73
CA ALA A 151 -1.61 1.11 26.01
C ALA A 151 -2.56 2.32 26.06
N ARG A 152 -2.64 3.11 24.98
CA ARG A 152 -3.60 4.21 24.85
C ARG A 152 -5.04 3.72 24.89
N ALA A 153 -5.37 2.65 24.17
CA ALA A 153 -6.70 2.05 24.21
C ALA A 153 -7.06 1.55 25.62
N GLY A 154 -6.10 0.93 26.32
CA GLY A 154 -6.26 0.51 27.71
C GLY A 154 -6.46 1.68 28.67
N GLN A 155 -5.69 2.76 28.50
CA GLN A 155 -5.84 3.99 29.28
C GLN A 155 -7.20 4.64 29.06
N ALA A 156 -7.65 4.76 27.80
CA ALA A 156 -8.97 5.29 27.47
C ALA A 156 -10.08 4.45 28.10
N TRP A 157 -9.97 3.12 28.03
CA TRP A 157 -10.93 2.22 28.68
C TRP A 157 -10.94 2.40 30.21
N ALA A 158 -9.76 2.49 30.84
CA ALA A 158 -9.64 2.66 32.29
C ALA A 158 -10.16 4.02 32.78
N SER A 159 -10.03 5.08 31.97
CA SER A 159 -10.54 6.42 32.29
C SER A 159 -11.99 6.65 31.86
N GLY A 160 -12.67 5.64 31.30
CA GLY A 160 -14.04 5.77 30.77
C GLY A 160 -14.16 6.65 29.52
N ALA A 161 -13.05 6.96 28.86
CA ALA A 161 -13.02 7.68 27.59
C ALA A 161 -13.38 6.76 26.42
N GLU A 162 -13.74 7.36 25.28
CA GLU A 162 -13.98 6.59 24.06
C GLU A 162 -12.70 5.91 23.55
N VAL A 163 -12.76 4.61 23.32
CA VAL A 163 -11.67 3.85 22.72
C VAL A 163 -11.69 4.04 21.21
N ASP A 164 -10.60 4.57 20.66
CA ASP A 164 -10.40 4.60 19.21
C ASP A 164 -10.27 3.17 18.67
N ARG A 165 -11.38 2.66 18.11
CA ARG A 165 -11.48 1.31 17.58
C ARG A 165 -10.54 1.08 16.40
N VAL A 166 -10.24 2.11 15.62
CA VAL A 166 -9.34 2.01 14.46
C VAL A 166 -7.90 1.90 14.93
N ASP A 167 -7.45 2.78 15.84
CA ASP A 167 -6.08 2.74 16.40
C ASP A 167 -5.83 1.39 17.10
N LEU A 168 -6.79 0.92 17.89
CA LEU A 168 -6.74 -0.39 18.55
C LEU A 168 -6.64 -1.53 17.53
N THR A 169 -7.55 -1.58 16.53
CA THR A 169 -7.55 -2.65 15.53
C THR A 169 -6.23 -2.70 14.76
N LEU A 170 -5.73 -1.55 14.28
CA LEU A 170 -4.48 -1.47 13.53
C LEU A 170 -3.27 -1.84 14.38
N SER A 171 -3.27 -1.50 15.67
CA SER A 171 -2.21 -1.88 16.61
C SER A 171 -2.23 -3.39 16.91
N THR A 172 -3.41 -3.99 17.06
CA THR A 172 -3.56 -5.45 17.19
C THR A 172 -3.10 -6.17 15.92
N VAL A 173 -3.45 -5.65 14.73
CA VAL A 173 -2.98 -6.19 13.44
C VAL A 173 -1.46 -6.07 13.33
N GLY A 174 -0.86 -4.93 13.69
CA GLY A 174 0.59 -4.72 13.67
C GLY A 174 1.36 -5.71 14.56
N LEU A 175 0.85 -5.99 15.77
CA LEU A 175 1.41 -7.01 16.66
C LEU A 175 1.23 -8.43 16.13
N GLY A 176 0.04 -8.76 15.63
CA GLY A 176 -0.25 -10.06 15.02
C GLY A 176 0.63 -10.32 13.79
N ALA A 177 0.79 -9.30 12.93
CA ALA A 177 1.67 -9.34 11.77
C ALA A 177 3.13 -9.50 12.17
N THR A 178 3.59 -8.84 13.24
CA THR A 178 4.95 -9.01 13.78
C THR A 178 5.22 -10.46 14.16
N ALA A 179 4.26 -11.14 14.80
CA ALA A 179 4.37 -12.56 15.10
C ALA A 179 4.37 -13.44 13.83
N ALA A 180 3.59 -13.07 12.81
CA ALA A 180 3.50 -13.78 11.54
C ALA A 180 4.72 -13.57 10.61
N VAL A 181 5.45 -12.45 10.70
CA VAL A 181 6.68 -12.19 9.91
C VAL A 181 7.72 -13.29 10.10
N LEU A 182 7.87 -13.80 11.32
CA LEU A 182 8.81 -14.88 11.65
C LEU A 182 8.43 -16.21 10.97
N VAL A 183 7.16 -16.39 10.60
CA VAL A 183 6.62 -17.63 10.01
C VAL A 183 6.43 -17.52 8.50
N SER A 184 6.10 -16.33 7.98
CA SER A 184 5.62 -16.15 6.59
C SER A 184 6.69 -15.74 5.57
N GLY A 185 7.95 -15.58 5.98
CA GLY A 185 9.06 -15.30 5.04
C GLY A 185 9.01 -13.90 4.38
N GLY A 186 8.49 -12.89 5.08
CA GLY A 186 8.63 -11.47 4.70
C GLY A 186 7.38 -10.80 4.11
N SER A 187 6.38 -11.54 3.64
CA SER A 187 5.10 -10.95 3.17
C SER A 187 4.39 -10.14 4.27
N SER A 188 4.45 -10.62 5.51
CA SER A 188 3.88 -9.93 6.68
C SER A 188 4.61 -8.63 7.03
N ALA A 189 5.83 -8.39 6.52
CA ALA A 189 6.59 -7.17 6.80
C ALA A 189 6.01 -5.98 6.02
N THR A 190 5.63 -6.19 4.76
CA THR A 190 4.96 -5.16 3.95
C THR A 190 3.61 -4.77 4.54
N VAL A 191 2.84 -5.76 5.02
CA VAL A 191 1.56 -5.52 5.71
C VAL A 191 1.77 -4.77 7.03
N LYS A 192 2.81 -5.08 7.82
CA LYS A 192 3.13 -4.33 9.04
C LYS A 192 3.45 -2.86 8.75
N VAL A 193 4.34 -2.61 7.79
CA VAL A 193 4.71 -1.25 7.35
C VAL A 193 3.46 -0.50 6.91
N GLY A 194 2.62 -1.14 6.08
CA GLY A 194 1.36 -0.60 5.61
C GLY A 194 0.34 -0.29 6.70
N ALA A 195 0.18 -1.19 7.67
CA ALA A 195 -0.72 -1.00 8.81
C ALA A 195 -0.24 0.14 9.71
N GLY A 196 1.07 0.26 9.92
CA GLY A 196 1.68 1.38 10.64
C GLY A 196 1.41 2.73 9.94
N LEU A 197 1.62 2.78 8.62
CA LEU A 197 1.32 3.97 7.81
C LEU A 197 -0.17 4.32 7.83
N LEU A 198 -1.05 3.32 7.72
CA LEU A 198 -2.50 3.54 7.75
C LEU A 198 -2.97 4.04 9.13
N ARG A 199 -2.38 3.52 10.21
CA ARG A 199 -2.62 4.01 11.58
C ARG A 199 -2.18 5.46 11.73
N MET A 200 -1.00 5.78 11.23
CA MET A 200 -0.48 7.14 11.27
C MET A 200 -1.41 8.09 10.52
N ALA A 201 -1.78 7.74 9.29
CA ALA A 201 -2.70 8.55 8.51
C ALA A 201 -4.09 8.70 9.15
N HIS A 202 -4.59 7.69 9.85
CA HIS A 202 -5.82 7.79 10.65
C HIS A 202 -5.68 8.81 11.78
N ARG A 203 -4.62 8.70 12.60
CA ARG A 203 -4.38 9.63 13.72
C ARG A 203 -4.20 11.06 13.25
N MET A 204 -3.52 11.25 12.12
CA MET A 204 -3.31 12.56 11.50
C MET A 204 -4.52 13.06 10.69
N ARG A 205 -5.61 12.29 10.62
CA ARG A 205 -6.82 12.62 9.83
C ARG A 205 -6.53 12.87 8.34
N LEU A 206 -5.54 12.16 7.79
CA LEU A 206 -5.13 12.22 6.39
C LEU A 206 -5.89 11.24 5.48
N LEU A 207 -6.76 10.41 6.05
CA LEU A 207 -7.56 9.46 5.27
C LEU A 207 -8.58 10.20 4.39
N SER A 208 -8.69 9.80 3.13
CA SER A 208 -9.79 10.23 2.29
C SER A 208 -11.13 9.82 2.91
N PRO A 209 -12.24 10.54 2.66
CA PRO A 209 -13.55 10.17 3.21
C PRO A 209 -13.98 8.73 2.88
N PRO A 210 -13.76 8.19 1.66
CA PRO A 210 -14.03 6.79 1.36
C PRO A 210 -13.18 5.81 2.19
N LEU A 211 -11.88 6.09 2.30
CA LEU A 211 -10.95 5.22 3.03
C LEU A 211 -11.25 5.25 4.54
N ALA A 212 -11.52 6.42 5.11
CA ALA A 212 -11.94 6.56 6.50
C ALA A 212 -13.17 5.69 6.80
N ARG A 213 -14.20 5.75 5.94
CA ARG A 213 -15.39 4.89 6.08
C ARG A 213 -15.07 3.41 5.94
N LEU A 214 -14.15 3.01 5.06
CA LEU A 214 -13.71 1.63 4.93
C LEU A 214 -13.02 1.16 6.22
N VAL A 215 -12.07 1.94 6.72
CA VAL A 215 -11.28 1.62 7.92
C VAL A 215 -12.16 1.56 9.16
N THR A 216 -13.05 2.54 9.38
CA THR A 216 -13.98 2.55 10.52
C THR A 216 -14.94 1.36 10.48
N ARG A 217 -15.53 1.04 9.32
CA ARG A 217 -16.41 -0.14 9.18
C ARG A 217 -15.66 -1.46 9.37
N THR A 218 -14.43 -1.54 8.87
CA THR A 218 -13.58 -2.72 9.05
C THR A 218 -13.25 -2.89 10.53
N ALA A 219 -12.77 -1.85 11.22
CA ALA A 219 -12.48 -1.90 12.65
C ALA A 219 -13.70 -2.33 13.49
N ALA A 220 -14.90 -1.87 13.15
CA ALA A 220 -16.13 -2.24 13.85
C ALA A 220 -16.46 -3.75 13.78
N THR A 221 -16.03 -4.44 12.72
CA THR A 221 -16.39 -5.85 12.46
C THR A 221 -15.22 -6.83 12.62
N ALA A 222 -14.00 -6.33 12.43
CA ALA A 222 -12.76 -7.10 12.44
C ALA A 222 -12.33 -7.59 13.82
N VAL A 223 -12.73 -6.91 14.89
CA VAL A 223 -12.44 -7.32 16.27
C VAL A 223 -13.71 -7.91 16.89
N ASP A 224 -13.56 -9.02 17.60
CA ASP A 224 -14.61 -9.53 18.48
C ASP A 224 -14.70 -8.69 19.76
N TRP A 225 -15.34 -7.52 19.64
CA TRP A 225 -15.50 -6.55 20.73
C TRP A 225 -16.18 -7.14 21.98
N ALA A 226 -17.04 -8.15 21.82
CA ALA A 226 -17.70 -8.81 22.94
C ALA A 226 -16.72 -9.63 23.81
N ARG A 227 -15.64 -10.12 23.21
CA ARG A 227 -14.60 -10.91 23.89
C ARG A 227 -13.43 -10.07 24.40
N LEU A 228 -13.40 -8.77 24.08
CA LEU A 228 -12.36 -7.84 24.53
C LEU A 228 -12.16 -7.83 26.06
N PRO A 229 -13.21 -7.84 26.91
CA PRO A 229 -13.04 -7.86 28.36
C PRO A 229 -12.35 -9.11 28.92
N ALA A 230 -12.28 -10.19 28.14
CA ALA A 230 -11.65 -11.46 28.52
C ALA A 230 -10.15 -11.54 28.17
N VAL A 231 -9.61 -10.57 27.42
CA VAL A 231 -8.19 -10.54 27.03
C VAL A 231 -7.31 -10.32 28.26
N ARG A 232 -6.25 -11.13 28.39
CA ARG A 232 -5.26 -11.01 29.49
C ARG A 232 -3.83 -10.87 28.97
N SER A 233 -3.59 -11.14 27.69
CA SER A 233 -2.27 -11.03 27.05
C SER A 233 -2.37 -10.48 25.62
N THR A 234 -1.24 -10.06 25.06
CA THR A 234 -1.13 -9.66 23.64
C THR A 234 -1.40 -10.82 22.68
N GLY A 235 -1.14 -12.07 23.10
CA GLY A 235 -1.49 -13.27 22.34
C GLY A 235 -3.00 -13.46 22.21
N ASP A 236 -3.75 -13.19 23.28
CA ASP A 236 -5.22 -13.28 23.25
C ASP A 236 -5.84 -12.23 22.32
N MET A 237 -5.20 -11.06 22.17
CA MET A 237 -5.67 -10.02 21.26
C MET A 237 -5.64 -10.46 19.80
N ALA A 238 -4.60 -11.18 19.37
CA ALA A 238 -4.56 -11.71 18.00
C ALA A 238 -5.73 -12.68 17.75
N GLY A 239 -6.16 -13.43 18.78
CA GLY A 239 -7.32 -14.32 18.72
C GLY A 239 -8.68 -13.62 18.68
N LEU A 240 -8.75 -12.29 18.85
CA LEU A 240 -9.96 -11.50 18.66
C LEU A 240 -10.18 -11.08 17.21
N LEU A 241 -9.14 -11.14 16.38
CA LEU A 241 -9.21 -10.71 14.99
C LEU A 241 -10.01 -11.73 14.17
N ARG A 242 -10.90 -11.21 13.32
CA ARG A 242 -11.61 -11.96 12.28
C ARG A 242 -10.89 -11.73 10.94
N PRO A 243 -10.03 -12.66 10.48
CA PRO A 243 -9.18 -12.45 9.31
C PRO A 243 -9.97 -12.05 8.04
N GLU A 244 -11.15 -12.62 7.85
CA GLU A 244 -12.01 -12.39 6.71
C GLU A 244 -12.55 -10.96 6.68
N ALA A 245 -12.86 -10.41 7.86
CA ALA A 245 -13.32 -9.04 8.01
C ALA A 245 -12.17 -8.02 7.85
N LEU A 246 -10.94 -8.41 8.15
CA LEU A 246 -9.74 -7.57 7.99
C LEU A 246 -9.29 -7.41 6.54
N ARG A 247 -9.70 -8.31 5.65
CA ARG A 247 -9.19 -8.38 4.27
C ARG A 247 -9.20 -7.03 3.53
N PRO A 248 -10.29 -6.22 3.53
CA PRO A 248 -10.28 -4.93 2.83
C PRO A 248 -9.19 -3.98 3.31
N MET A 249 -8.95 -3.94 4.63
CA MET A 249 -7.93 -3.09 5.24
C MET A 249 -6.52 -3.66 5.04
N ALA A 250 -6.38 -4.99 5.05
CA ALA A 250 -5.12 -5.66 4.75
C ALA A 250 -4.66 -5.41 3.30
N GLU A 251 -5.58 -5.45 2.33
CA GLU A 251 -5.28 -5.14 0.93
C GLU A 251 -4.82 -3.68 0.72
N VAL A 252 -5.41 -2.73 1.46
CA VAL A 252 -4.94 -1.33 1.46
C VAL A 252 -3.56 -1.24 2.11
N ALA A 253 -3.37 -1.85 3.28
CA ALA A 253 -2.10 -1.86 3.99
C ALA A 253 -0.99 -2.46 3.12
N GLU A 254 -1.22 -3.57 2.43
CA GLU A 254 -0.25 -4.15 1.50
C GLU A 254 0.17 -3.15 0.40
N GLY A 255 -0.78 -2.45 -0.21
CA GLY A 255 -0.49 -1.39 -1.18
C GLY A 255 0.36 -0.27 -0.57
N LEU A 256 0.01 0.20 0.63
CA LEU A 256 0.77 1.24 1.34
C LEU A 256 2.18 0.77 1.71
N GLY A 257 2.34 -0.48 2.13
CA GLY A 257 3.64 -1.08 2.42
C GLY A 257 4.54 -1.11 1.19
N ARG A 258 3.99 -1.39 0.01
CA ARG A 258 4.73 -1.34 -1.26
C ARG A 258 5.10 0.08 -1.67
N ILE A 259 4.23 1.06 -1.43
CA ILE A 259 4.55 2.49 -1.64
C ILE A 259 5.69 2.92 -0.72
N GLY A 260 5.58 2.61 0.58
CA GLY A 260 6.59 2.96 1.59
C GLY A 260 7.93 2.25 1.41
N ALA A 261 7.97 1.15 0.67
CA ALA A 261 9.22 0.50 0.28
C ALA A 261 9.99 1.27 -0.82
N ARG A 262 9.34 2.22 -1.50
CA ARG A 262 9.90 2.98 -2.62
C ARG A 262 9.99 4.48 -2.35
N LEU A 263 9.21 4.98 -1.42
CA LEU A 263 9.10 6.39 -1.09
C LEU A 263 9.43 6.66 0.37
N PRO A 264 9.99 7.83 0.70
CA PRO A 264 10.05 8.30 2.07
C PRO A 264 8.66 8.31 2.73
N PRO A 265 8.57 8.12 4.05
CA PRO A 265 7.31 8.13 4.78
C PRO A 265 6.45 9.39 4.55
N ALA A 266 7.07 10.57 4.42
CA ALA A 266 6.39 11.85 4.17
C ALA A 266 5.67 11.86 2.83
N GLN A 267 6.36 11.40 1.79
CA GLN A 267 5.79 11.24 0.46
C GLN A 267 4.69 10.18 0.45
N THR A 268 4.88 9.08 1.19
CA THR A 268 3.87 8.01 1.28
C THR A 268 2.58 8.48 1.93
N LEU A 269 2.67 9.17 3.08
CA LEU A 269 1.52 9.74 3.78
C LEU A 269 0.86 10.87 2.97
N HIS A 270 1.66 11.68 2.28
CA HIS A 270 1.15 12.68 1.35
C HIS A 270 0.29 12.04 0.26
N LEU A 271 0.76 10.97 -0.38
CA LEU A 271 0.01 10.25 -1.41
C LEU A 271 -1.23 9.54 -0.87
N LEU A 272 -1.23 9.13 0.40
CA LEU A 272 -2.33 8.38 1.02
C LEU A 272 -3.64 9.18 1.00
N ARG A 273 -3.58 10.52 1.08
CA ARG A 273 -4.77 11.39 0.96
C ARG A 273 -5.55 11.19 -0.36
N HIS A 274 -4.90 10.63 -1.39
CA HIS A 274 -5.50 10.34 -2.69
C HIS A 274 -5.94 8.88 -2.85
N VAL A 275 -5.73 8.02 -1.85
CA VAL A 275 -6.13 6.61 -1.87
C VAL A 275 -7.54 6.48 -1.31
N ASP A 276 -8.48 5.96 -2.10
CA ASP A 276 -9.87 5.74 -1.63
C ASP A 276 -10.13 4.28 -1.25
N ASP A 277 -9.41 3.36 -1.88
CA ASP A 277 -9.59 1.92 -1.72
C ASP A 277 -8.31 1.12 -2.04
N ALA A 278 -8.40 -0.20 -1.94
CA ALA A 278 -7.29 -1.10 -2.23
C ALA A 278 -6.85 -1.08 -3.70
N ALA A 279 -7.75 -0.81 -4.65
CA ALA A 279 -7.39 -0.74 -6.05
C ALA A 279 -6.52 0.49 -6.33
N ASP A 280 -6.87 1.62 -5.74
CA ASP A 280 -6.05 2.83 -5.78
C ASP A 280 -4.71 2.59 -5.09
N ALA A 281 -4.69 2.01 -3.88
CA ALA A 281 -3.44 1.68 -3.18
C ALA A 281 -2.50 0.83 -4.05
N ARG A 282 -3.03 -0.17 -4.75
CA ARG A 282 -2.24 -1.00 -5.69
C ARG A 282 -1.71 -0.22 -6.88
N ARG A 283 -2.47 0.74 -7.42
CA ARG A 283 -2.06 1.58 -8.56
C ARG A 283 -1.00 2.59 -8.15
N PHE A 284 -1.16 3.22 -6.98
CA PHE A 284 -0.13 4.09 -6.42
C PHE A 284 1.15 3.31 -6.10
N ALA A 285 1.05 2.07 -5.61
CA ALA A 285 2.20 1.19 -5.42
C ALA A 285 2.92 0.90 -6.74
N ALA A 286 2.20 0.48 -7.78
CA ALA A 286 2.80 0.23 -9.10
C ALA A 286 3.47 1.49 -9.67
N ALA A 287 2.86 2.65 -9.46
CA ALA A 287 3.44 3.91 -9.88
C ALA A 287 4.70 4.28 -9.07
N ALA A 288 4.68 4.12 -7.74
CA ALA A 288 5.85 4.33 -6.89
C ALA A 288 7.00 3.38 -7.23
N GLU A 289 6.69 2.12 -7.57
CA GLU A 289 7.69 1.13 -8.03
C GLU A 289 8.34 1.53 -9.36
N ALA A 290 7.59 2.15 -10.28
CA ALA A 290 8.07 2.55 -11.61
C ALA A 290 8.71 3.95 -11.65
N LEU A 291 8.22 4.87 -10.82
CA LEU A 291 8.51 6.31 -10.89
C LEU A 291 9.33 6.81 -9.70
N GLY A 292 9.37 6.06 -8.60
CA GLY A 292 10.04 6.48 -7.37
C GLY A 292 9.48 7.82 -6.84
N PRO A 293 10.32 8.67 -6.23
CA PRO A 293 9.93 9.97 -5.67
C PRO A 293 9.14 10.88 -6.61
N ARG A 294 9.40 10.80 -7.92
CA ARG A 294 8.66 11.56 -8.95
C ARG A 294 7.15 11.24 -9.01
N THR A 295 6.70 10.19 -8.32
CA THR A 295 5.28 9.89 -8.15
C THR A 295 4.53 11.07 -7.53
N VAL A 296 5.12 11.71 -6.52
CA VAL A 296 4.48 12.84 -5.81
C VAL A 296 4.20 13.98 -6.77
N VAL A 297 5.22 14.46 -7.48
CA VAL A 297 5.06 15.61 -8.37
C VAL A 297 4.11 15.31 -9.54
N ARG A 298 4.10 14.08 -10.05
CA ARG A 298 3.16 13.66 -11.10
C ARG A 298 1.72 13.67 -10.60
N VAL A 299 1.48 13.27 -9.35
CA VAL A 299 0.16 13.34 -8.72
C VAL A 299 -0.24 14.80 -8.47
N GLU A 300 0.70 15.65 -8.05
CA GLU A 300 0.46 17.08 -7.83
C GLU A 300 0.07 17.83 -9.10
N MET A 301 0.72 17.53 -10.22
CA MET A 301 0.44 18.18 -11.50
C MET A 301 -0.79 17.59 -12.20
N LEU A 302 -0.92 16.26 -12.24
CA LEU A 302 -2.00 15.60 -12.98
C LEU A 302 -3.29 15.51 -12.16
N GLY A 303 -3.20 15.50 -10.83
CA GLY A 303 -4.29 15.10 -9.95
C GLY A 303 -4.59 13.60 -10.03
N LYS A 304 -5.31 13.08 -9.04
CA LYS A 304 -5.63 11.65 -8.89
C LYS A 304 -6.16 11.01 -10.18
N THR A 305 -7.22 11.56 -10.77
CA THR A 305 -7.95 10.89 -11.86
C THR A 305 -7.11 10.74 -13.13
N ARG A 306 -6.38 11.79 -13.52
CA ARG A 306 -5.52 11.75 -14.73
C ARG A 306 -4.27 10.92 -14.47
N PHE A 307 -3.69 11.03 -13.28
CA PHE A 307 -2.56 10.20 -12.86
C PHE A 307 -2.92 8.71 -12.91
N LEU A 308 -4.00 8.31 -12.24
CA LEU A 308 -4.45 6.92 -12.24
C LEU A 308 -4.85 6.44 -13.64
N ARG A 309 -5.40 7.30 -14.50
CA ARG A 309 -5.65 6.94 -15.90
C ARG A 309 -4.36 6.75 -16.70
N ALA A 310 -3.32 7.54 -16.41
CA ALA A 310 -2.01 7.39 -17.04
C ALA A 310 -1.32 6.09 -16.60
N THR A 311 -1.56 5.64 -15.36
CA THR A 311 -1.06 4.34 -14.86
C THR A 311 -1.96 3.16 -15.26
N LEU A 312 -3.23 3.43 -15.60
CA LEU A 312 -4.19 2.46 -16.12
C LEU A 312 -4.21 2.44 -17.64
N ARG A 313 -3.23 1.79 -18.25
CA ARG A 313 -3.43 1.22 -19.56
C ARG A 313 -2.98 -0.23 -19.54
N TRP A 314 -3.85 -1.09 -20.05
CA TRP A 314 -3.54 -2.49 -20.32
C TRP A 314 -2.37 -2.49 -21.28
N SER A 315 -1.22 -2.92 -20.77
CA SER A 315 0.00 -2.96 -21.56
C SER A 315 -0.23 -3.75 -22.84
N GLU A 316 0.47 -3.37 -23.92
CA GLU A 316 0.63 -4.29 -25.05
C GLU A 316 1.17 -5.63 -24.58
N ALA A 317 1.99 -5.63 -23.52
CA ALA A 317 2.42 -6.82 -22.82
C ALA A 317 1.27 -7.60 -22.15
N ALA A 318 0.30 -6.96 -21.48
CA ALA A 318 -0.86 -7.63 -20.87
C ALA A 318 -1.81 -8.16 -21.93
N ARG A 319 -1.98 -7.43 -23.05
CA ARG A 319 -2.70 -7.92 -24.23
C ARG A 319 -1.96 -9.10 -24.88
N ALA A 320 -0.64 -9.04 -24.98
CA ALA A 320 0.19 -10.13 -25.50
C ALA A 320 0.20 -11.34 -24.56
N LEU A 321 0.16 -11.13 -23.24
CA LEU A 321 0.10 -12.18 -22.23
C LEU A 321 -1.28 -12.83 -22.19
N MET A 322 -2.35 -12.04 -22.32
CA MET A 322 -3.72 -12.55 -22.51
C MET A 322 -3.83 -13.32 -23.82
N ALA A 323 -3.25 -12.81 -24.91
CA ALA A 323 -3.24 -13.49 -26.20
C ALA A 323 -2.41 -14.78 -26.17
N SER A 324 -1.26 -14.79 -25.48
CA SER A 324 -0.43 -15.99 -25.33
C SER A 324 -1.10 -17.03 -24.42
N LEU A 325 -1.78 -16.61 -23.35
CA LEU A 325 -2.57 -17.49 -22.50
C LEU A 325 -3.75 -18.11 -23.29
N ALA A 326 -4.45 -17.31 -24.10
CA ALA A 326 -5.50 -17.79 -24.98
C ALA A 326 -4.98 -18.77 -26.04
N ALA A 327 -3.81 -18.49 -26.63
CA ALA A 327 -3.15 -19.38 -27.58
C ALA A 327 -2.69 -20.71 -26.94
N LEU A 328 -2.23 -20.67 -25.69
CA LEU A 328 -1.87 -21.85 -24.91
C LEU A 328 -3.10 -22.73 -24.63
N LEU A 329 -4.22 -22.12 -24.22
CA LEU A 329 -5.48 -22.82 -24.00
C LEU A 329 -6.04 -23.42 -25.29
N ALA A 330 -5.93 -22.70 -26.41
CA ALA A 330 -6.31 -23.21 -27.73
C ALA A 330 -5.44 -24.40 -28.17
N SER A 331 -4.13 -24.34 -27.91
CA SER A 331 -3.20 -25.44 -28.22
C SER A 331 -3.46 -26.68 -27.35
N ALA A 332 -3.74 -26.49 -26.05
CA ALA A 332 -4.07 -27.56 -25.13
C ALA A 332 -5.39 -28.26 -25.50
N THR A 333 -6.42 -27.49 -25.87
CA THR A 333 -7.70 -28.04 -26.34
C THR A 333 -7.54 -28.81 -27.65
N ALA A 334 -6.79 -28.29 -28.62
CA ALA A 334 -6.48 -28.99 -29.86
C ALA A 334 -5.76 -30.33 -29.63
N LEU A 335 -4.82 -30.37 -28.67
CA LEU A 335 -4.10 -31.60 -28.30
C LEU A 335 -5.04 -32.66 -27.70
N LEU A 336 -5.96 -32.24 -26.82
CA LEU A 336 -6.95 -33.12 -26.20
C LEU A 336 -7.95 -33.68 -27.22
N LEU A 337 -8.41 -32.84 -28.16
CA LEU A 337 -9.27 -33.26 -29.28
C LEU A 337 -8.54 -34.24 -30.20
N GLY A 338 -7.27 -33.98 -30.55
CA GLY A 338 -6.46 -34.88 -31.36
C GLY A 338 -6.19 -36.23 -30.68
N ALA A 339 -5.92 -36.22 -29.37
CA ALA A 339 -5.78 -37.43 -28.57
C ALA A 339 -7.08 -38.25 -28.55
N ALA A 340 -8.24 -37.59 -28.34
CA ALA A 340 -9.55 -38.24 -28.37
C ALA A 340 -9.88 -38.85 -29.74
N GLN A 341 -9.59 -38.13 -30.84
CA GLN A 341 -9.75 -38.65 -32.20
C GLN A 341 -8.85 -39.85 -32.46
N SER A 342 -7.58 -39.80 -32.03
CA SER A 342 -6.63 -40.91 -32.21
C SER A 342 -7.05 -42.17 -31.44
N LEU A 343 -7.62 -42.01 -30.24
CA LEU A 343 -8.19 -43.10 -29.45
C LEU A 343 -9.47 -43.65 -30.11
N GLY A 344 -10.34 -42.78 -30.60
CA GLY A 344 -11.55 -43.17 -31.33
C GLY A 344 -11.26 -43.99 -32.58
N LEU A 345 -10.28 -43.56 -33.40
CA LEU A 345 -9.86 -44.31 -34.60
C LEU A 345 -9.20 -45.65 -34.26
N ARG A 346 -8.42 -45.72 -33.17
CA ARG A 346 -7.83 -46.98 -32.69
C ARG A 346 -8.89 -47.95 -32.17
N LEU A 347 -9.93 -47.45 -31.52
CA LEU A 347 -11.07 -48.25 -31.06
C LEU A 347 -11.91 -48.75 -32.24
N LEU A 348 -12.19 -47.91 -33.23
CA LEU A 348 -12.90 -48.30 -34.45
C LEU A 348 -12.13 -49.36 -35.26
N ARG A 349 -10.80 -49.24 -35.37
CA ARG A 349 -9.94 -50.26 -36.00
C ARG A 349 -9.84 -51.58 -35.23
N ARG A 350 -10.24 -51.61 -33.95
CA ARG A 350 -10.28 -52.85 -33.16
C ARG A 350 -11.67 -53.50 -33.19
N LEU A 351 -12.68 -52.79 -33.67
CA LEU A 351 -14.07 -53.25 -33.77
C LEU A 351 -14.47 -53.65 -35.19
N ALA A 352 -13.67 -53.28 -36.20
CA ALA A 352 -13.74 -53.76 -37.58
C ALA A 352 -12.75 -54.91 -37.80
#